data_AF-A0A453HCV5-F1
#
_entry.id   AF-A0A453HCV5-F1
#
_cell.length_a   1.000
_cell.length_b   1.000
_cell.length_c   1.000
_cell.angle_alpha   90.00
_cell.angle_beta   90.00
_cell.angle_gamma   90.00
#
_symmetry.space_group_name_H-M   'P 1'
#
loop_
_entity.id
_entity.type
_entity.pdbx_description
1 polymer ?
#
loop_
_entity_poly.entity_id
_entity_poly.type
_entity_poly.pdbx_seq_one_letter_code
_entity_poly.pdbx_strand_id
1 'polypeptide(L)'
;ASATSRAPASRCARGGYGSAARTLPRHGQASTSKFDAEERAFFFASTTMQLGSGTDALFWEDRWIGGRSVREIAPLLYACIPKRRRKLRTVADGLADNRWARDIQGTVGIHEIGQCLQLWHRIAGTTLSAEPDCLIWRWSANGVYSAKSAYTATFAGSTTCAAWKLTWKHWAPPRIRFFHWLAHLDRCWTADRLARRGLQHPARCPLCDQA
;
A
#
# COMPACT_ATOMS: atom_id res chain seq x y z
N ALA A 1 -35.84 5.43 -20.01
CA ALA A 1 -35.02 4.72 -19.01
C ALA A 1 -33.55 4.87 -19.39
N SER A 2 -32.92 5.93 -18.90
CA SER A 2 -31.59 6.38 -19.33
C SER A 2 -30.53 5.76 -18.43
N ALA A 3 -29.99 4.60 -18.85
CA ALA A 3 -28.87 3.97 -18.18
C ALA A 3 -27.58 4.71 -18.56
N THR A 4 -27.20 5.68 -17.74
CA THR A 4 -25.92 6.38 -17.83
C THR A 4 -24.80 5.40 -17.47
N SER A 5 -24.29 4.65 -18.44
CA SER A 5 -23.11 3.81 -18.25
C SER A 5 -21.88 4.71 -18.04
N ARG A 6 -21.47 4.85 -16.77
CA ARG A 6 -20.18 5.48 -16.42
C ARG A 6 -19.07 4.54 -16.88
N ALA A 7 -18.41 4.89 -17.97
CA ALA A 7 -17.21 4.19 -18.45
C ALA A 7 -16.10 4.22 -17.39
N PRO A 8 -15.33 3.12 -17.19
CA PRO A 8 -14.19 3.12 -16.30
C PRO A 8 -13.14 4.09 -16.85
N ALA A 9 -12.77 5.08 -16.03
CA ALA A 9 -11.71 6.01 -16.38
C ALA A 9 -10.38 5.25 -16.50
N SER A 10 -10.00 4.88 -17.71
CA SER A 10 -8.65 4.40 -18.02
C SER A 10 -7.69 5.59 -17.97
N ARG A 11 -7.38 6.07 -16.77
CA ARG A 11 -6.22 6.94 -16.54
C ARG A 11 -4.99 6.03 -16.50
N CYS A 12 -3.93 6.42 -17.21
CA CYS A 12 -2.72 5.63 -17.42
C CYS A 12 -2.18 5.05 -16.11
N ALA A 13 -2.59 3.83 -15.80
CA ALA A 13 -2.02 3.03 -14.73
C ALA A 13 -0.89 2.20 -15.34
N ARG A 14 0.34 2.46 -14.90
CA ARG A 14 1.29 1.35 -14.75
C ARG A 14 0.66 0.40 -13.74
N GLY A 15 0.57 -0.88 -14.13
CA GLY A 15 0.36 -2.07 -13.29
C GLY A 15 -0.53 -1.95 -12.04
N GLY A 16 -1.64 -2.68 -12.02
CA GLY A 16 -2.36 -2.96 -10.77
C GLY A 16 -3.73 -3.55 -11.06
N TYR A 17 -3.92 -4.82 -10.73
CA TYR A 17 -5.16 -5.56 -10.94
C TYR A 17 -6.30 -5.02 -10.07
N GLY A 18 -7.54 -5.32 -10.48
CA GLY A 18 -8.77 -4.77 -9.91
C GLY A 18 -8.93 -5.03 -8.42
N SER A 19 -9.16 -3.96 -7.67
CA SER A 19 -9.49 -4.05 -6.24
C SER A 19 -11.00 -4.26 -6.10
N ALA A 20 -11.39 -5.51 -5.84
CA ALA A 20 -12.71 -5.85 -5.33
C ALA A 20 -12.84 -5.25 -3.93
N ALA A 21 -13.72 -4.27 -3.78
CA ALA A 21 -14.07 -3.69 -2.50
C ALA A 21 -14.59 -4.77 -1.56
N ARG A 22 -13.75 -5.21 -0.62
CA ARG A 22 -14.15 -6.02 0.53
C ARG A 22 -13.56 -5.40 1.78
N THR A 23 -14.42 -5.32 2.80
CA THR A 23 -14.17 -4.78 4.13
C THR A 23 -12.89 -5.38 4.71
N LEU A 24 -11.98 -4.53 5.18
CA LEU A 24 -10.70 -4.95 5.74
C LEU A 24 -10.82 -5.27 7.24
N PRO A 25 -10.06 -6.27 7.72
CA PRO A 25 -10.14 -6.76 9.09
C PRO A 25 -9.26 -5.93 10.05
N ARG A 26 -9.77 -5.71 11.27
CA ARG A 26 -8.96 -5.25 12.41
C ARG A 26 -7.91 -6.31 12.74
N HIS A 27 -6.73 -5.88 13.17
CA HIS A 27 -5.62 -6.75 13.57
C HIS A 27 -6.13 -7.87 14.49
N GLY A 28 -6.03 -9.12 14.03
CA GLY A 28 -6.30 -10.30 14.86
C GLY A 28 -7.01 -11.48 14.19
N GLN A 29 -7.88 -11.27 13.20
CA GLN A 29 -8.64 -12.39 12.60
C GLN A 29 -8.95 -12.18 11.11
N ALA A 30 -7.95 -12.36 10.25
CA ALA A 30 -8.17 -12.81 8.87
C ALA A 30 -6.84 -13.24 8.25
N SER A 31 -6.88 -14.32 7.48
CA SER A 31 -5.78 -14.82 6.66
C SER A 31 -5.09 -13.69 5.87
N THR A 32 -3.86 -13.35 6.26
CA THR A 32 -3.00 -12.32 5.65
C THR A 32 -2.52 -12.67 4.23
N SER A 33 -3.09 -13.72 3.62
CA SER A 33 -2.66 -14.34 2.37
C SER A 33 -3.31 -13.78 1.10
N LYS A 34 -4.15 -12.75 1.19
CA LYS A 34 -5.01 -12.30 0.06
C LYS A 34 -4.63 -10.96 -0.58
N PHE A 35 -3.70 -10.19 -0.01
CA PHE A 35 -3.30 -8.88 -0.54
C PHE A 35 -1.85 -8.91 -1.01
N ASP A 36 -1.58 -8.25 -2.13
CA ASP A 36 -0.21 -8.13 -2.65
C ASP A 36 0.65 -7.21 -1.75
N ALA A 37 1.97 -7.35 -1.86
CA ALA A 37 2.93 -6.55 -1.09
C ALA A 37 2.74 -5.05 -1.34
N GLU A 38 2.44 -4.64 -2.57
CA GLU A 38 2.19 -3.24 -2.94
C GLU A 38 0.93 -2.69 -2.27
N GLU A 39 -0.17 -3.45 -2.27
CA GLU A 39 -1.43 -3.05 -1.63
C GLU A 39 -1.25 -2.86 -0.12
N ARG A 40 -0.50 -3.78 0.51
CA ARG A 40 -0.16 -3.69 1.94
C ARG A 40 0.71 -2.48 2.24
N ALA A 41 1.70 -2.20 1.39
CA ALA A 41 2.56 -1.03 1.54
C ALA A 41 1.79 0.28 1.35
N PHE A 42 0.91 0.34 0.36
CA PHE A 42 0.02 1.49 0.13
C PHE A 42 -0.89 1.73 1.33
N PHE A 43 -1.54 0.68 1.85
CA PHE A 43 -2.39 0.80 3.03
C PHE A 43 -1.61 1.31 4.23
N PHE A 44 -0.45 0.70 4.52
CA PHE A 44 0.43 1.11 5.61
C PHE A 44 0.90 2.57 5.48
N ALA A 45 1.28 3.00 4.28
CA ALA A 45 1.69 4.39 4.01
C ALA A 45 0.52 5.38 4.17
N SER A 46 -0.71 4.90 4.02
CA SER A 46 -1.94 5.69 3.98
C SER A 46 -2.69 5.72 5.31
N THR A 47 -2.25 4.96 6.31
CA THR A 47 -2.84 4.94 7.65
C THR A 47 -1.85 5.41 8.72
N THR A 48 -2.38 5.98 9.78
CA THR A 48 -1.66 6.32 11.01
C THR A 48 -2.49 5.89 12.20
N MET A 49 -1.83 5.51 13.30
CA MET A 49 -2.52 5.08 14.50
C MET A 49 -2.58 6.24 15.50
N GLN A 50 -3.78 6.65 15.87
CA GLN A 50 -4.02 7.57 16.98
C GLN A 50 -4.18 6.77 18.26
N LEU A 51 -3.35 7.06 19.24
CA LEU A 51 -3.36 6.34 20.51
C LEU A 51 -4.50 6.81 21.41
N GLY A 52 -5.21 5.83 21.95
CA GLY A 52 -6.02 5.94 23.15
C GLY A 52 -5.37 5.08 24.25
N SER A 53 -5.89 3.88 24.47
CA SER A 53 -5.43 2.90 25.45
C SER A 53 -4.06 2.30 25.11
N GLY A 54 -3.67 2.29 23.84
CA GLY A 54 -2.45 1.66 23.35
C GLY A 54 -2.49 0.13 23.36
N THR A 55 -3.64 -0.48 23.61
CA THR A 55 -3.80 -1.95 23.70
C THR A 55 -3.94 -2.62 22.34
N ASP A 56 -4.43 -1.90 21.33
CA ASP A 56 -4.63 -2.43 19.99
C ASP A 56 -3.46 -2.08 19.07
N ALA A 57 -2.82 -0.93 19.32
CA ALA A 57 -1.65 -0.46 18.58
C ALA A 57 -0.41 -1.31 18.87
N LEU A 58 0.27 -1.78 17.82
CA LEU A 58 1.54 -2.51 17.91
C LEU A 58 2.72 -1.54 17.97
N PHE A 59 3.51 -1.60 19.05
CA PHE A 59 4.60 -0.67 19.33
C PHE A 59 5.62 -0.58 18.18
N TRP A 60 6.02 -1.73 17.62
CA TRP A 60 7.08 -1.80 16.61
C TRP A 60 6.61 -1.66 15.17
N GLU A 61 5.35 -2.00 14.90
CA GLU A 61 4.82 -2.10 13.54
C GLU A 61 3.97 -0.89 13.16
N ASP A 62 3.10 -0.40 14.05
CA ASP A 62 2.13 0.65 13.71
C ASP A 62 2.74 2.05 13.68
N ARG A 63 2.08 2.94 12.92
CA ARG A 63 2.54 4.32 12.68
C ARG A 63 1.94 5.29 13.68
N TRP A 64 2.28 5.10 14.95
CA TRP A 64 1.71 5.85 16.08
C TRP A 64 2.59 7.02 16.56
N ILE A 65 3.84 7.11 16.12
CA ILE A 65 4.77 8.17 16.54
C ILE A 65 4.79 9.27 15.48
N GLY A 66 3.88 10.24 15.59
CA GLY A 66 3.80 11.37 14.63
C GLY A 66 3.58 10.90 13.19
N GLY A 67 2.77 9.85 12.99
CA GLY A 67 2.50 9.25 11.68
C GLY A 67 3.64 8.39 11.11
N ARG A 68 4.59 8.00 11.96
CA ARG A 68 5.69 7.07 11.62
C ARG A 68 5.71 5.90 12.59
N SER A 69 6.18 4.76 12.09
CA SER A 69 6.48 3.56 12.87
C SER A 69 7.91 3.58 13.40
N VAL A 70 8.18 2.75 14.39
CA VAL A 70 9.56 2.58 14.90
C VAL A 70 10.49 2.07 13.80
N ARG A 71 10.00 1.20 12.91
CA ARG A 71 10.76 0.73 11.73
C ARG A 71 11.19 1.87 10.81
N GLU A 72 10.38 2.92 10.65
CA GLU A 72 10.71 4.10 9.83
C GLU A 72 11.63 5.08 10.56
N ILE A 73 11.61 5.11 11.89
CA ILE A 73 12.40 6.05 12.70
C ILE A 73 13.79 5.48 13.02
N ALA A 74 13.83 4.21 13.40
CA ALA A 74 14.98 3.52 13.98
C ALA A 74 15.16 2.13 13.32
N PRO A 75 15.52 2.06 12.03
CA PRO A 75 15.55 0.81 11.26
C PRO A 75 16.63 -0.19 11.74
N LEU A 76 17.76 0.29 12.25
CA LEU A 76 18.85 -0.57 12.75
C LEU A 76 18.46 -1.18 14.11
N LEU A 77 17.92 -0.36 15.01
CA LEU A 77 17.35 -0.83 16.26
C LEU A 77 16.23 -1.85 16.02
N TYR A 78 15.34 -1.56 15.07
CA TYR A 78 14.24 -2.46 14.70
C TYR A 78 14.78 -3.82 14.23
N ALA A 79 15.93 -3.86 13.55
CA ALA A 79 16.56 -5.12 13.11
C ALA A 79 16.93 -6.03 14.30
N CYS A 80 17.33 -5.45 15.44
CA CYS A 80 17.66 -6.17 16.68
C CYS A 80 16.45 -6.76 17.42
N ILE A 81 15.23 -6.39 17.03
CA ILE A 81 14.01 -6.89 17.70
C ILE A 81 13.59 -8.23 17.07
N PRO A 82 13.28 -9.29 17.83
CA PRO A 82 12.77 -10.53 17.24
C PRO A 82 11.40 -10.34 16.56
N LYS A 83 11.18 -10.98 15.41
CA LYS A 83 9.90 -10.92 14.67
C LYS A 83 8.67 -11.20 15.55
N ARG A 84 8.80 -12.13 16.52
CA ARG A 84 7.73 -12.45 17.47
C ARG A 84 7.37 -11.26 18.36
N ARG A 85 8.36 -10.53 18.89
CA ARG A 85 8.14 -9.35 19.74
C ARG A 85 7.48 -8.22 18.96
N ARG A 86 7.92 -7.99 17.72
CA ARG A 86 7.35 -6.96 16.83
C ARG A 86 5.85 -7.11 16.63
N LYS A 87 5.36 -8.36 16.48
CA LYS A 87 3.96 -8.68 16.22
C LYS A 87 3.08 -8.77 17.47
N LEU A 88 3.65 -8.77 18.66
CA LEU A 88 2.92 -9.00 19.92
C LEU A 88 2.96 -7.79 20.85
N ARG A 89 4.02 -6.97 20.79
CA ARG A 89 4.19 -5.85 21.70
C ARG A 89 3.18 -4.75 21.37
N THR A 90 2.23 -4.54 22.27
CA THR A 90 1.32 -3.39 22.23
C THR A 90 2.03 -2.12 22.70
N VAL A 91 1.50 -0.96 22.36
CA VAL A 91 2.04 0.33 22.82
C VAL A 91 1.92 0.45 24.34
N ALA A 92 0.77 0.09 24.90
CA ALA A 92 0.54 0.06 26.35
C ALA A 92 1.59 -0.79 27.06
N ASP A 93 1.83 -2.01 26.57
CA ASP A 93 2.82 -2.90 27.15
C ASP A 93 4.26 -2.49 26.90
N GLY A 94 4.52 -1.74 25.84
CA GLY A 94 5.85 -1.23 25.51
C GLY A 94 6.24 -0.09 26.43
N LEU A 95 5.34 0.87 26.60
CA LEU A 95 5.55 2.07 27.41
C LEU A 95 5.59 1.76 28.90
N ALA A 96 4.77 0.82 29.37
CA ALA A 96 4.80 0.38 30.76
C ALA A 96 6.21 -0.07 31.18
N ASP A 97 6.79 0.63 32.17
CA ASP A 97 8.15 0.42 32.68
C ASP A 97 9.25 0.35 31.61
N ASN A 98 9.04 1.02 30.47
CA ASN A 98 9.95 0.95 29.32
C ASN A 98 10.25 -0.49 28.87
N ARG A 99 9.27 -1.41 28.99
CA ARG A 99 9.41 -2.82 28.61
C ARG A 99 9.79 -3.02 27.15
N TRP A 100 9.51 -2.04 26.27
CA TRP A 100 9.97 -2.06 24.89
C TRP A 100 11.49 -2.24 24.79
N ALA A 101 12.28 -1.65 25.69
CA ALA A 101 13.74 -1.77 25.66
C ALA A 101 14.21 -3.22 25.90
N ARG A 102 13.42 -4.03 26.62
CA ARG A 102 13.71 -5.46 26.86
C ARG A 102 13.48 -6.34 25.62
N ASP A 103 12.84 -5.81 24.59
CA ASP A 103 12.66 -6.52 23.32
C ASP A 103 13.93 -6.50 22.45
N ILE A 104 14.90 -5.64 22.77
CA ILE A 104 16.18 -5.52 22.07
C ILE A 104 17.01 -6.77 22.37
N GLN A 105 17.45 -7.47 21.32
CA GLN A 105 18.27 -8.67 21.43
C GLN A 105 19.53 -8.58 20.57
N GLY A 106 20.56 -9.32 20.97
CA GLY A 106 21.84 -9.38 20.28
C GLY A 106 22.81 -8.26 20.68
N THR A 107 23.92 -8.17 19.95
CA THR A 107 24.95 -7.14 20.15
C THR A 107 24.47 -5.82 19.56
N VAL A 108 24.34 -4.80 20.41
CA VAL A 108 23.89 -3.46 20.04
C VAL A 108 25.13 -2.60 19.77
N GLY A 109 25.28 -2.14 18.53
CA GLY A 109 26.35 -1.22 18.14
C GLY A 109 26.01 0.24 18.45
N ILE A 110 26.96 1.15 18.18
CA ILE A 110 26.82 2.57 18.51
C ILE A 110 25.66 3.25 17.75
N HIS A 111 25.38 2.78 16.53
CA HIS A 111 24.29 3.32 15.71
C HIS A 111 22.91 2.92 16.28
N GLU A 112 22.78 1.68 16.72
CA GLU A 112 21.58 1.16 17.37
C GLU A 112 21.32 1.85 18.70
N ILE A 113 22.36 2.14 19.49
CA ILE A 113 22.26 2.94 20.72
C ILE A 113 21.75 4.35 20.41
N GLY A 114 22.33 5.01 19.39
CA GLY A 114 21.87 6.33 18.96
C GLY A 114 20.38 6.34 18.55
N GLN A 115 19.95 5.32 17.82
CA GLN A 115 18.55 5.14 17.45
C GLN A 115 17.64 4.81 18.65
N CYS A 116 18.15 4.07 19.64
CA CYS A 116 17.44 3.79 20.89
C CYS A 116 17.17 5.07 21.68
N LEU A 117 18.18 5.94 21.83
CA LEU A 117 18.03 7.24 22.48
C LEU A 117 17.08 8.16 21.71
N GLN A 118 17.17 8.16 20.38
CA GLN A 118 16.23 8.91 19.54
C GLN A 118 14.79 8.43 19.73
N LEU A 119 14.56 7.12 19.78
CA LEU A 119 13.25 6.55 20.03
C LEU A 119 12.73 6.94 21.42
N TRP A 120 13.57 6.78 22.46
CA TRP A 120 13.25 7.16 23.83
C TRP A 120 12.76 8.62 23.92
N HIS A 121 13.49 9.57 23.33
CA HIS A 121 13.12 10.97 23.36
C HIS A 121 11.77 11.23 22.67
N ARG A 122 11.45 10.49 21.59
CA ARG A 122 10.18 10.67 20.87
C ARG A 122 8.98 10.15 21.64
N ILE A 123 9.16 9.07 22.41
CA ILE A 123 8.05 8.41 23.12
C ILE A 123 7.86 8.91 24.55
N ALA A 124 8.84 9.62 25.13
CA ALA A 124 8.81 10.09 26.52
C ALA A 124 7.59 10.94 26.88
N GLY A 125 7.03 11.69 25.92
CA GLY A 125 5.83 12.52 26.12
C GLY A 125 4.51 11.81 25.80
N THR A 126 4.52 10.51 25.53
CA THR A 126 3.30 9.79 25.12
C THR A 126 2.42 9.51 26.33
N THR A 127 1.20 10.05 26.32
CA THR A 127 0.18 9.78 27.33
C THR A 127 -0.91 8.90 26.74
N LEU A 128 -1.27 7.83 27.45
CA LEU A 128 -2.37 6.94 27.08
C LEU A 128 -3.66 7.39 27.78
N SER A 129 -4.80 7.17 27.13
CA SER A 129 -6.14 7.46 27.66
C SER A 129 -6.93 6.16 27.84
N ALA A 130 -8.15 6.25 28.40
CA ALA A 130 -9.05 5.09 28.50
C ALA A 130 -9.84 4.83 27.20
N GLU A 131 -9.71 5.70 26.19
CA GLU A 131 -10.42 5.56 24.92
C GLU A 131 -9.76 4.49 24.03
N PRO A 132 -10.49 3.88 23.09
CA PRO A 132 -9.90 2.90 22.17
C PRO A 132 -8.94 3.57 21.17
N ASP A 133 -7.91 2.82 20.76
CA ASP A 133 -7.02 3.24 19.67
C ASP A 133 -7.80 3.40 18.35
N CYS A 134 -7.42 4.40 17.57
CA CYS A 134 -8.12 4.77 16.34
C CYS A 134 -7.19 4.77 15.13
N LEU A 135 -7.54 4.00 14.10
CA LEU A 135 -6.82 4.02 12.82
C LEU A 135 -7.31 5.17 11.95
N ILE A 136 -6.45 6.14 11.67
CA ILE A 136 -6.74 7.30 10.83
C ILE A 136 -6.34 7.00 9.38
N TRP A 137 -7.28 7.21 8.46
CA TRP A 137 -7.07 7.16 7.02
C TRP A 137 -6.72 8.54 6.44
N ARG A 138 -5.54 8.67 5.85
CA ARG A 138 -4.99 9.97 5.40
C ARG A 138 -5.73 10.60 4.21
N TRP A 139 -6.45 9.80 3.42
CA TRP A 139 -7.09 10.26 2.18
C TRP A 139 -8.58 10.60 2.36
N SER A 140 -8.99 10.93 3.58
CA SER A 140 -10.31 11.48 3.87
C SER A 140 -10.20 12.57 4.93
N ALA A 141 -10.96 13.65 4.78
CA ALA A 141 -10.94 14.77 5.73
C ALA A 141 -11.45 14.36 7.13
N ASN A 142 -12.35 13.38 7.20
CA ASN A 142 -12.85 12.83 8.46
C ASN A 142 -11.98 11.69 9.02
N GLY A 143 -10.86 11.34 8.37
CA GLY A 143 -9.99 10.25 8.81
C GLY A 143 -10.56 8.84 8.66
N VAL A 144 -11.74 8.68 8.05
CA VAL A 144 -12.42 7.37 7.91
C VAL A 144 -12.07 6.72 6.57
N TYR A 145 -11.77 5.43 6.62
CA TYR A 145 -11.53 4.62 5.41
C TYR A 145 -12.83 4.43 4.61
N SER A 146 -12.72 4.54 3.28
CA SER A 146 -13.74 4.08 2.35
C SER A 146 -13.09 3.48 1.11
N ALA A 147 -13.73 2.47 0.51
CA ALA A 147 -13.23 1.89 -0.74
C ALA A 147 -13.10 2.95 -1.86
N LYS A 148 -14.00 3.96 -1.84
CA LYS A 148 -13.96 5.10 -2.78
C LYS A 148 -12.71 5.95 -2.58
N SER A 149 -12.39 6.34 -1.34
CA SER A 149 -11.22 7.17 -1.05
C SER A 149 -9.91 6.42 -1.29
N ALA A 150 -9.87 5.12 -0.98
CA ALA A 150 -8.75 4.24 -1.32
C ALA A 150 -8.52 4.16 -2.83
N TYR A 151 -9.58 3.90 -3.61
CA TYR A 151 -9.48 3.88 -5.06
C TYR A 151 -9.01 5.23 -5.62
N THR A 152 -9.49 6.36 -5.12
CA THR A 152 -9.00 7.66 -5.62
C THR A 152 -7.53 7.91 -5.28
N ALA A 153 -7.08 7.41 -4.13
CA ALA A 153 -5.73 7.61 -3.64
C ALA A 153 -4.67 6.81 -4.42
N THR A 154 -5.02 5.67 -5.04
CA THR A 154 -4.09 4.97 -5.95
C THR A 154 -3.74 5.79 -7.19
N PHE A 155 -4.54 6.81 -7.51
CA PHE A 155 -4.29 7.76 -8.59
C PHE A 155 -3.77 9.12 -8.10
N ALA A 156 -3.47 9.26 -6.80
CA ALA A 156 -2.88 10.50 -6.28
C ALA A 156 -1.52 10.75 -6.95
N GLY A 157 -1.32 11.95 -7.48
CA GLY A 157 -0.11 12.29 -8.26
C GLY A 157 -0.09 11.77 -9.70
N SER A 158 -1.13 11.06 -10.15
CA SER A 158 -1.25 10.68 -11.56
C SER A 158 -1.54 11.89 -12.45
N THR A 159 -0.83 11.99 -13.57
CA THR A 159 -1.12 12.99 -14.61
C THR A 159 -2.25 12.50 -15.51
N THR A 160 -3.26 13.34 -15.74
CA THR A 160 -4.32 13.00 -16.69
C THR A 160 -3.79 13.10 -18.11
N CYS A 161 -3.67 11.96 -18.80
CA CYS A 161 -3.43 11.95 -20.24
C CYS A 161 -4.77 11.98 -20.99
N ALA A 162 -4.92 12.89 -21.96
CA ALA A 162 -6.12 12.95 -22.79
C ALA A 162 -6.27 11.74 -23.74
N ALA A 163 -5.26 10.87 -23.85
CA ALA A 163 -5.28 9.69 -24.71
C ALA A 163 -6.45 8.73 -24.43
N TRP A 164 -7.02 8.72 -23.21
CA TRP A 164 -8.23 7.94 -22.95
C TRP A 164 -9.41 8.35 -23.84
N LYS A 165 -9.49 9.63 -24.24
CA LYS A 165 -10.51 10.10 -25.18
C LYS A 165 -10.31 9.49 -26.57
N LEU A 166 -9.06 9.33 -27.02
CA LEU A 166 -8.76 8.68 -28.30
C LEU A 166 -9.23 7.22 -28.30
N THR A 167 -9.10 6.53 -27.16
CA THR A 167 -9.53 5.13 -27.03
C THR A 167 -11.03 4.96 -26.78
N TRP A 168 -11.69 5.89 -26.08
CA TRP A 168 -13.08 5.69 -25.64
C TRP A 168 -14.13 6.63 -26.25
N LYS A 169 -13.73 7.82 -26.73
CA LYS A 169 -14.64 8.85 -27.27
C LYS A 169 -14.76 8.87 -28.81
N HIS A 170 -14.18 7.89 -29.51
CA HIS A 170 -14.35 7.79 -30.96
C HIS A 170 -15.56 6.92 -31.35
N TRP A 171 -16.02 7.06 -32.60
CA TRP A 171 -17.23 6.41 -33.13
C TRP A 171 -17.11 4.91 -33.36
N ALA A 172 -15.96 4.28 -33.09
CA ALA A 172 -15.78 2.88 -33.46
C ALA A 172 -16.61 1.92 -32.59
N PRO A 173 -16.99 0.76 -33.16
CA PRO A 173 -17.57 -0.34 -32.41
C PRO A 173 -16.75 -0.72 -31.16
N PRO A 174 -17.41 -1.24 -30.09
CA PRO A 174 -16.72 -1.63 -28.86
C PRO A 174 -15.52 -2.56 -29.07
N ARG A 175 -15.61 -3.52 -30.01
CA ARG A 175 -14.50 -4.45 -30.33
C ARG A 175 -13.22 -3.71 -30.72
N ILE A 176 -13.34 -2.64 -31.50
CA ILE A 176 -12.19 -1.82 -31.95
C ILE A 176 -11.64 -0.99 -30.79
N ARG A 177 -12.51 -0.41 -29.95
CA ARG A 177 -12.11 0.32 -28.73
C ARG A 177 -11.30 -0.56 -27.77
N PHE A 178 -11.79 -1.77 -27.51
CA PHE A 178 -11.08 -2.75 -26.68
C PHE A 178 -9.74 -3.16 -27.27
N PHE A 179 -9.68 -3.41 -28.58
CA PHE A 179 -8.42 -3.71 -29.25
C PHE A 179 -7.41 -2.56 -29.11
N HIS A 180 -7.83 -1.31 -29.39
CA HIS A 180 -6.96 -0.13 -29.27
C HIS A 180 -6.46 0.06 -27.83
N TRP A 181 -7.32 -0.15 -26.83
CA TRP A 181 -6.95 -0.12 -25.43
C TRP A 181 -5.90 -1.18 -25.07
N LEU A 182 -6.09 -2.43 -25.51
CA LEU A 182 -5.12 -3.50 -25.30
C LEU A 182 -3.80 -3.22 -26.02
N ALA A 183 -3.84 -2.71 -27.23
CA ALA A 183 -2.65 -2.33 -27.99
C ALA A 183 -1.84 -1.24 -27.27
N HIS A 184 -2.51 -0.20 -26.77
CA HIS A 184 -1.87 0.87 -25.97
C HIS A 184 -1.24 0.36 -24.66
N LEU A 185 -1.73 -0.75 -24.12
CA LEU A 185 -1.16 -1.37 -22.91
C LEU A 185 -0.06 -2.38 -23.23
N ASP A 186 0.37 -2.53 -24.49
CA ASP A 186 1.23 -3.61 -24.97
C ASP A 186 0.69 -4.99 -24.52
N ARG A 187 -0.63 -5.18 -24.69
CA ARG A 187 -1.37 -6.37 -24.27
C ARG A 187 -1.87 -7.26 -25.40
N CYS A 188 -1.63 -6.87 -26.66
CA CYS A 188 -1.93 -7.71 -27.81
C CYS A 188 -0.82 -8.75 -28.02
N TRP A 189 -1.17 -9.92 -28.56
CA TRP A 189 -0.19 -10.95 -28.94
C TRP A 189 0.47 -10.58 -30.26
N THR A 190 1.44 -9.66 -30.21
CA THR A 190 2.32 -9.35 -31.34
C THR A 190 3.50 -10.31 -31.38
N ALA A 191 4.15 -10.45 -32.55
CA ALA A 191 5.35 -11.26 -32.71
C ALA A 191 6.43 -10.89 -31.69
N ASP A 192 6.68 -9.58 -31.49
CA ASP A 192 7.64 -9.06 -30.51
C ASP A 192 7.34 -9.47 -29.06
N ARG A 193 6.05 -9.52 -28.70
CA ARG A 193 5.63 -9.89 -27.35
C ARG A 193 5.72 -11.39 -27.11
N LEU A 194 5.45 -12.19 -28.13
CA LEU A 194 5.70 -13.64 -28.13
C LEU A 194 7.21 -13.90 -28.00
N ALA A 195 8.05 -13.19 -28.76
CA ALA A 195 9.52 -13.27 -28.72
C ALA A 195 10.06 -13.06 -27.30
N ARG A 196 9.66 -11.94 -26.68
CA ARG A 196 10.06 -11.58 -25.30
C ARG A 196 9.67 -12.61 -24.25
N ARG A 197 8.68 -13.46 -24.53
CA ARG A 197 8.19 -14.51 -23.62
C ARG A 197 8.67 -15.92 -24.02
N GLY A 198 9.52 -16.04 -25.04
CA GLY A 198 10.02 -17.33 -25.52
C GLY A 198 8.94 -18.23 -26.14
N LEU A 199 7.85 -17.64 -26.63
CA LEU A 199 6.77 -18.37 -27.30
C LEU A 199 7.02 -18.43 -28.81
N GLN A 200 6.49 -19.46 -29.47
CA GLN A 200 6.57 -19.58 -30.93
C GLN A 200 5.98 -18.34 -31.60
N HIS A 201 6.71 -17.82 -32.59
CA HIS A 201 6.34 -16.62 -33.34
C HIS A 201 6.78 -16.72 -34.79
N PRO A 202 6.08 -16.05 -35.72
CA PRO A 202 6.55 -15.90 -37.09
C PRO A 202 7.82 -15.07 -37.13
N ALA A 203 8.73 -15.41 -38.06
CA ALA A 203 10.02 -14.72 -38.23
C ALA A 203 9.90 -13.27 -38.75
N ARG A 204 8.71 -12.90 -39.24
CA ARG A 204 8.39 -11.55 -39.72
C ARG A 204 6.97 -11.20 -39.30
N CYS A 205 6.72 -9.91 -39.08
CA CYS A 205 5.39 -9.42 -38.74
C CYS A 205 4.42 -9.57 -39.93
N PRO A 206 3.29 -10.28 -39.81
CA PRO A 206 2.35 -10.46 -40.92
C PRO A 206 1.63 -9.17 -41.35
N LEU A 207 1.79 -8.07 -40.59
CA LEU A 207 1.18 -6.77 -40.90
C LEU A 207 2.15 -5.80 -41.60
N CYS A 208 3.45 -5.84 -41.30
CA CYS A 208 4.44 -4.90 -41.84
C CYS A 208 5.67 -5.55 -42.49
N ASP A 209 5.76 -6.88 -42.51
CA ASP A 209 6.88 -7.68 -43.04
C ASP A 209 8.28 -7.33 -42.48
N GLN A 210 8.32 -6.64 -41.35
CA GLN A 210 9.55 -6.33 -40.62
C GLN A 210 9.96 -7.52 -39.75
N ALA A 211 11.27 -7.75 -39.68
CA ALA A 211 11.92 -8.77 -38.86
C ALA A 211 12.23 -8.23 -37.46
#